data_AF-X0U2R7-F1
#
_entry.id   AF-X0U2R7-F1
#
_cell.length_a   1.000
_cell.length_b   1.000
_cell.length_c   1.000
_cell.angle_alpha   90.00
_cell.angle_beta   90.00
_cell.angle_gamma   90.00
#
_symmetry.space_group_name_H-M   'P 1'
#
loop_
_entity.id
_entity.type
_entity.pdbx_description
1 polymer ?
#
loop_
_entity_poly.entity_id
_entity_poly.type
_entity_poly.pdbx_seq_one_letter_code
_entity_poly.pdbx_strand_id
1 'polypeptide(L)'
;MNGRIEEARIASRYYRELFGNDFYIELSRYPCREGMSSSYALANFAKEINTPVVATNNVHYCKAGEYKIKELLNAIDRNIPVSQLGGYRTVEQYLKSTKEMERLFRDIPEAIETTEEIASKCNLELNIGKLHFPRYDVPQGETDYSYLSKLAYKEVINKYGQLTANI
;
A
#
# COMPACT_ATOMS: atom_id res chain seq x y z
N MET A 1 2.17 -13.12 -21.26
CA MET A 1 2.51 -11.93 -22.07
C MET A 1 1.88 -12.09 -23.45
N ASN A 2 1.02 -11.17 -23.89
CA ASN A 2 0.34 -11.21 -25.20
C ASN A 2 1.30 -10.90 -26.39
N GLY A 3 2.57 -11.33 -26.32
CA GLY A 3 3.58 -11.08 -27.36
C GLY A 3 4.11 -9.64 -27.47
N ARG A 4 3.63 -8.69 -26.65
CA ARG A 4 4.02 -7.26 -26.69
C ARG A 4 5.34 -6.98 -25.94
N ILE A 5 6.40 -7.70 -26.30
CA ILE A 5 7.70 -7.62 -25.61
C ILE A 5 8.36 -6.24 -25.81
N GLU A 6 8.23 -5.64 -26.99
CA GLU A 6 8.85 -4.34 -27.25
C GLU A 6 8.22 -3.21 -26.42
N GLU A 7 6.88 -3.23 -26.27
CA GLU A 7 6.19 -2.30 -25.37
C GLU A 7 6.63 -2.49 -23.92
N ALA A 8 6.78 -3.74 -23.47
CA ALA A 8 7.28 -4.04 -22.12
C ALA A 8 8.71 -3.52 -21.93
N ARG A 9 9.55 -3.60 -22.96
CA ARG A 9 10.92 -3.07 -22.94
C ARG A 9 10.95 -1.55 -22.86
N ILE A 10 10.10 -0.86 -23.62
CA ILE A 10 9.96 0.61 -23.57
C ILE A 10 9.51 1.03 -22.17
N ALA A 11 8.46 0.41 -21.64
CA ALA A 11 7.94 0.71 -20.30
C ALA A 11 8.99 0.45 -19.21
N SER A 12 9.67 -0.70 -19.27
CA SER A 12 10.71 -1.05 -18.27
C SER A 12 11.89 -0.09 -18.32
N ARG A 13 12.27 0.38 -19.51
CA ARG A 13 13.32 1.40 -19.65
C ARG A 13 12.90 2.70 -18.98
N TYR A 14 11.70 3.18 -19.28
CA TYR A 14 11.16 4.41 -18.68
C TYR A 14 11.17 4.35 -17.15
N TYR A 15 10.65 3.27 -16.57
CA TYR A 15 10.62 3.14 -15.11
C TYR A 15 12.00 2.97 -14.48
N ARG A 16 12.92 2.28 -15.15
CA ARG A 16 14.30 2.17 -14.68
C ARG A 16 15.04 3.51 -14.75
N GLU A 17 14.78 4.34 -15.76
CA GLU A 17 15.31 5.71 -15.81
C GLU A 17 14.76 6.58 -14.68
N LEU A 18 13.50 6.38 -14.29
CA LEU A 18 12.85 7.15 -13.23
C LEU A 18 13.25 6.72 -11.81
N PHE A 19 13.29 5.42 -11.55
CA PHE A 19 13.50 4.84 -10.22
C PHE A 19 14.91 4.29 -9.98
N GLY A 20 15.75 4.23 -11.02
CA GLY A 20 17.12 3.74 -10.91
C GLY A 20 17.16 2.29 -10.42
N ASN A 21 17.86 2.09 -9.29
CA ASN A 21 18.03 0.77 -8.68
C ASN A 21 16.80 0.26 -7.93
N ASP A 22 15.80 1.12 -7.68
CA ASP A 22 14.56 0.75 -6.98
C ASP A 22 13.44 0.36 -7.96
N PHE A 23 13.81 -0.18 -9.12
CA PHE A 23 12.90 -0.76 -10.10
C PHE A 23 13.06 -2.29 -10.14
N TYR A 24 11.94 -2.99 -9.94
CA TYR A 24 11.89 -4.45 -9.84
C TYR A 24 10.79 -5.00 -10.75
N ILE A 25 11.00 -6.21 -11.28
CA ILE A 25 9.95 -6.96 -11.98
C ILE A 25 9.22 -7.85 -10.98
N GLU A 26 7.94 -7.55 -10.74
CA GLU A 26 7.08 -8.36 -9.89
C GLU A 26 6.78 -9.72 -10.53
N LEU A 27 6.98 -10.78 -9.76
CA LEU A 27 6.59 -12.15 -10.11
C LEU A 27 5.52 -12.64 -9.13
N SER A 28 4.35 -12.96 -9.67
CA SER A 28 3.28 -13.65 -8.95
C SER A 28 3.04 -15.03 -9.55
N ARG A 29 2.89 -16.04 -8.69
CA ARG A 29 2.66 -17.44 -9.10
C ARG A 29 1.38 -17.99 -8.51
N TYR A 30 0.58 -18.58 -9.38
CA TYR A 30 -0.54 -19.43 -9.00
C TYR A 30 -0.19 -20.86 -9.44
N PRO A 31 -0.50 -21.90 -8.64
CA PRO A 31 -0.27 -23.31 -8.96
C PRO A 31 -1.22 -23.81 -10.06
N CYS A 32 -1.31 -23.07 -11.16
CA CYS A 32 -1.94 -23.42 -12.41
C CYS A 32 -0.96 -23.14 -13.56
N ARG A 33 -1.13 -23.86 -14.68
CA ARG A 33 -0.21 -23.80 -15.83
C ARG A 33 -0.01 -22.38 -16.36
N GLU A 34 -1.08 -21.62 -16.49
CA GLU A 34 -1.06 -20.25 -17.02
C GLU A 34 -0.35 -19.27 -16.08
N GLY A 35 -0.61 -19.37 -14.77
CA GLY A 35 0.03 -18.53 -13.75
C GLY A 35 1.53 -18.75 -13.71
N MET A 36 1.96 -20.01 -13.70
CA MET A 36 3.39 -20.36 -13.75
C MET A 36 4.06 -19.90 -15.05
N SER A 37 3.44 -20.16 -16.22
CA SER A 37 4.02 -19.79 -17.51
C SER A 37 4.22 -18.28 -17.67
N SER A 38 3.32 -17.47 -17.12
CA SER A 38 3.45 -16.00 -17.18
C SER A 38 4.59 -15.50 -16.29
N SER A 39 4.74 -16.07 -15.09
CA SER A 39 5.86 -15.77 -14.20
C SER A 39 7.21 -16.16 -14.83
N TYR A 40 7.30 -17.32 -15.47
CA TYR A 40 8.53 -17.73 -16.18
C TYR A 40 8.91 -16.79 -17.32
N ALA A 41 7.93 -16.36 -18.12
CA ALA A 41 8.17 -15.41 -19.19
C ALA A 41 8.67 -14.06 -18.66
N LEU A 42 8.09 -13.57 -17.56
CA LEU A 42 8.53 -12.34 -16.90
C LEU A 42 9.93 -12.46 -16.29
N ALA A 43 10.24 -13.60 -15.67
CA ALA A 43 11.57 -13.84 -15.11
C ALA A 43 12.65 -13.86 -16.20
N ASN A 44 12.38 -14.50 -17.35
CA ASN A 44 13.29 -14.48 -18.49
C ASN A 44 13.45 -13.06 -19.04
N PHE A 45 12.36 -12.31 -19.19
CA PHE A 45 12.42 -10.92 -19.62
C PHE A 45 13.24 -10.04 -18.65
N ALA A 46 13.03 -10.19 -17.34
CA ALA A 46 13.79 -9.46 -16.31
C ALA A 46 15.29 -9.73 -16.43
N LYS A 47 15.67 -10.99 -16.69
CA LYS A 47 17.05 -11.38 -16.96
C LYS A 47 17.61 -10.72 -18.24
N GLU A 48 16.83 -10.68 -19.33
CA GLU A 48 17.24 -10.03 -20.58
C GLU A 48 17.54 -8.54 -20.41
N ILE A 49 16.75 -7.85 -19.57
CA ILE A 49 16.93 -6.41 -19.32
C ILE A 49 17.81 -6.12 -18.10
N ASN A 50 18.39 -7.15 -17.46
CA ASN A 50 19.20 -7.06 -16.25
C ASN A 50 18.50 -6.26 -15.13
N THR A 51 17.28 -6.67 -14.78
CA THR A 51 16.47 -6.05 -13.71
C THR A 51 16.12 -7.10 -12.65
N PRO A 52 16.27 -6.79 -11.36
CA PRO A 52 15.94 -7.72 -10.28
C PRO A 52 14.46 -8.09 -10.27
N VAL A 53 14.16 -9.28 -9.79
CA VAL A 53 12.79 -9.79 -9.65
C VAL A 53 12.39 -9.82 -8.19
N VAL A 54 11.09 -9.65 -7.91
CA VAL A 54 10.55 -9.74 -6.55
C VAL A 54 9.31 -10.62 -6.54
N ALA A 55 9.24 -11.54 -5.59
CA ALA A 55 8.10 -12.44 -5.43
C ALA A 55 6.98 -11.76 -4.63
N THR A 56 5.76 -11.83 -5.16
CA THR A 56 4.55 -11.37 -4.48
C THR A 56 3.43 -12.39 -4.67
N ASN A 57 2.30 -12.20 -3.98
CA ASN A 57 1.14 -13.07 -4.12
C ASN A 57 -0.18 -12.29 -4.36
N ASN A 58 -0.09 -10.98 -4.60
CA ASN A 58 -1.24 -10.09 -4.82
C ASN A 58 -2.40 -10.37 -3.82
N VAL A 59 -2.12 -10.23 -2.54
CA VAL A 59 -2.97 -10.69 -1.44
C VAL A 59 -4.22 -9.81 -1.31
N HIS A 60 -5.39 -10.44 -1.24
CA HIS A 60 -6.69 -9.77 -1.01
C HIS A 60 -7.43 -10.27 0.24
N TYR A 61 -6.99 -11.37 0.84
CA TYR A 61 -7.62 -11.96 2.02
C TYR A 61 -6.57 -12.67 2.89
N CYS A 62 -6.87 -12.90 4.17
CA CYS A 62 -5.89 -13.40 5.11
C CYS A 62 -5.69 -14.91 4.96
N LYS A 63 -6.76 -15.68 4.79
CA LYS A 63 -6.73 -17.15 4.78
C LYS A 63 -7.34 -17.73 3.52
N ALA A 64 -6.80 -18.86 3.04
CA ALA A 64 -7.29 -19.53 1.82
C ALA A 64 -8.81 -19.78 1.80
N GLY A 65 -9.43 -20.06 2.96
CA GLY A 65 -10.88 -20.29 3.08
C GLY A 65 -11.76 -19.05 2.85
N GLU A 66 -11.20 -17.85 2.82
CA GLU A 66 -11.93 -16.58 2.74
C GLU A 66 -12.22 -16.15 1.28
N TYR A 67 -11.82 -16.96 0.30
CA TYR A 67 -12.07 -16.69 -1.12
C TYR A 67 -13.55 -16.37 -1.42
N LYS A 68 -14.49 -17.12 -0.84
CA LYS A 68 -15.94 -16.86 -1.05
C LYS A 68 -16.37 -15.49 -0.52
N ILE A 69 -15.75 -15.00 0.56
CA ILE A 69 -16.00 -13.68 1.13
C ILE A 69 -15.49 -12.62 0.16
N LYS A 70 -14.26 -12.76 -0.36
CA LYS A 70 -13.69 -11.88 -1.38
C LYS A 70 -14.58 -11.80 -2.62
N GLU A 71 -15.12 -12.93 -3.09
CA GLU A 71 -16.03 -12.95 -4.23
C GLU A 71 -17.36 -12.28 -3.93
N LEU A 72 -17.93 -12.48 -2.74
CA LEU A 72 -19.14 -11.76 -2.33
C LEU A 72 -18.91 -10.24 -2.30
N LEU A 73 -17.80 -9.78 -1.74
CA LEU A 73 -17.45 -8.36 -1.69
C LEU A 73 -17.27 -7.78 -3.10
N ASN A 74 -16.64 -8.52 -4.01
CA ASN A 74 -16.52 -8.13 -5.43
C ASN A 74 -17.87 -7.99 -6.14
N ALA A 75 -18.84 -8.84 -5.79
CA ALA A 75 -20.20 -8.78 -6.33
C ALA A 75 -20.97 -7.58 -5.78
N ILE A 76 -20.83 -7.31 -4.48
CA ILE A 76 -21.43 -6.14 -3.81
C ILE A 76 -20.90 -4.85 -4.45
N ASP A 77 -19.58 -4.71 -4.60
CA ASP A 77 -18.94 -3.55 -5.21
C ASP A 77 -19.45 -3.26 -6.63
N ARG A 78 -19.68 -4.33 -7.42
CA ARG A 78 -20.21 -4.23 -8.78
C ARG A 78 -21.73 -4.17 -8.86
N ASN A 79 -22.42 -4.29 -7.74
CA ASN A 79 -23.88 -4.40 -7.65
C ASN A 79 -24.47 -5.48 -8.58
N ILE A 80 -23.85 -6.67 -8.61
CA ILE A 80 -24.32 -7.82 -9.39
C ILE A 80 -24.31 -9.11 -8.56
N PRO A 81 -25.09 -10.14 -8.92
CA PRO A 81 -25.00 -11.45 -8.30
C PRO A 81 -23.60 -12.06 -8.44
N VAL A 82 -23.17 -12.85 -7.46
CA VAL A 82 -21.89 -13.61 -7.51
C VAL A 82 -21.80 -14.50 -8.76
N SER A 83 -22.93 -15.02 -9.25
CA SER A 83 -23.00 -15.83 -10.48
C SER A 83 -22.68 -15.04 -11.76
N GLN A 84 -22.76 -13.71 -11.73
CA GLN A 84 -22.45 -12.83 -12.85
C GLN A 84 -21.04 -12.23 -12.78
N LEU A 85 -20.25 -12.59 -11.76
CA LEU A 85 -18.85 -12.18 -11.69
C LEU A 85 -18.04 -12.83 -12.83
N GLY A 86 -17.53 -11.99 -13.73
CA GLY A 86 -16.60 -12.37 -14.78
C GLY A 86 -15.13 -12.19 -14.40
N GLY A 87 -14.24 -12.46 -15.35
CA GLY A 87 -12.81 -12.29 -15.19
C GLY A 87 -12.09 -13.48 -14.55
N TYR A 88 -10.77 -13.34 -14.38
CA TYR A 88 -9.93 -14.37 -13.79
C TYR A 88 -10.21 -14.51 -12.29
N ARG A 89 -10.52 -15.72 -11.84
CA ARG A 89 -10.90 -16.05 -10.48
C ARG A 89 -9.94 -17.08 -9.92
N THR A 90 -9.29 -16.76 -8.80
CA THR A 90 -8.34 -17.67 -8.15
C THR A 90 -8.50 -17.65 -6.63
N VAL A 91 -8.32 -18.82 -6.01
CA VAL A 91 -8.32 -19.04 -4.56
C VAL A 91 -6.95 -18.73 -3.92
N GLU A 92 -5.99 -18.27 -4.72
CA GLU A 92 -4.58 -18.22 -4.36
C GLU A 92 -4.13 -16.87 -3.80
N GLN A 93 -5.02 -15.87 -3.78
CA GLN A 93 -4.73 -14.49 -3.34
C GLN A 93 -4.86 -14.31 -1.82
N TYR A 94 -4.55 -15.34 -1.03
CA TYR A 94 -4.45 -15.23 0.43
C TYR A 94 -3.02 -14.91 0.88
N LEU A 95 -2.85 -14.54 2.15
CA LEU A 95 -1.52 -14.40 2.73
C LEU A 95 -0.89 -15.78 2.96
N LYS A 96 -0.10 -16.23 1.97
CA LYS A 96 0.66 -17.48 2.03
C LYS A 96 1.73 -17.42 3.12
N SER A 97 2.01 -18.57 3.73
CA SER A 97 3.15 -18.73 4.63
C SER A 97 4.47 -18.66 3.86
N THR A 98 5.55 -18.36 4.58
CA THR A 98 6.92 -18.35 4.02
C THR A 98 7.24 -19.66 3.29
N LYS A 99 6.93 -20.81 3.91
CA LYS A 99 7.17 -22.15 3.32
C LYS A 99 6.42 -22.37 2.01
N GLU A 100 5.20 -21.85 1.90
CA GLU A 100 4.42 -21.94 0.66
C GLU A 100 5.05 -21.09 -0.44
N MET A 101 5.48 -19.87 -0.11
CA MET A 101 6.16 -18.96 -1.04
C MET A 101 7.53 -19.51 -1.49
N GLU A 102 8.34 -20.01 -0.56
CA GLU A 102 9.62 -20.68 -0.86
C GLU A 102 9.42 -21.88 -1.79
N ARG A 103 8.39 -22.70 -1.54
CA ARG A 103 8.07 -23.83 -2.41
C ARG A 103 7.66 -23.38 -3.81
N LEU A 104 6.89 -22.29 -3.92
CA LEU A 104 6.43 -21.74 -5.19
C LEU A 104 7.57 -21.11 -5.99
N PHE A 105 8.59 -20.57 -5.34
CA PHE A 105 9.73 -19.87 -5.95
C PHE A 105 11.06 -20.62 -5.79
N ARG A 106 11.02 -21.94 -5.54
CA ARG A 106 12.21 -22.77 -5.27
C ARG A 106 13.28 -22.76 -6.36
N ASP A 107 12.89 -22.39 -7.57
CA ASP A 107 13.70 -22.28 -8.79
C ASP A 107 14.28 -20.87 -9.00
N ILE A 108 13.79 -19.87 -8.25
CA ILE A 108 14.22 -18.47 -8.28
C ILE A 108 14.21 -17.93 -6.83
N PRO A 109 15.04 -18.48 -5.92
CA PRO A 109 15.07 -18.07 -4.51
C PRO A 109 15.37 -16.58 -4.33
N GLU A 110 16.14 -15.97 -5.25
CA GLU A 110 16.47 -14.55 -5.23
C GLU A 110 15.22 -13.65 -5.24
N ALA A 111 14.11 -14.11 -5.84
CA ALA A 111 12.86 -13.34 -5.85
C ALA A 111 12.26 -13.18 -4.44
N ILE A 112 12.47 -14.16 -3.55
CA ILE A 112 12.06 -14.11 -2.14
C ILE A 112 13.04 -13.23 -1.35
N GLU A 113 14.34 -13.41 -1.55
CA GLU A 113 15.38 -12.61 -0.87
C GLU A 113 15.22 -11.10 -1.16
N THR A 114 14.89 -10.73 -2.39
CA THR A 114 14.58 -9.34 -2.76
C THR A 114 13.41 -8.75 -1.98
N THR A 115 12.46 -9.56 -1.49
CA THR A 115 11.36 -9.05 -0.64
C THR A 115 11.89 -8.53 0.69
N GLU A 116 12.86 -9.23 1.29
CA GLU A 116 13.49 -8.81 2.55
C GLU A 116 14.39 -7.59 2.33
N GLU A 117 15.14 -7.57 1.22
CA GLU A 117 15.93 -6.39 0.82
C GLU A 117 15.05 -5.14 0.71
N ILE A 118 13.95 -5.21 -0.05
CA ILE A 118 13.01 -4.09 -0.20
C ILE A 118 12.43 -3.69 1.16
N ALA A 119 11.97 -4.66 1.96
CA ALA A 119 11.41 -4.38 3.28
C ALA A 119 12.41 -3.64 4.19
N SER A 120 13.70 -4.01 4.15
CA SER A 120 14.76 -3.36 4.92
C SER A 120 15.07 -1.93 4.47
N LYS A 121 14.82 -1.59 3.19
CA LYS A 121 14.98 -0.22 2.67
C LYS A 121 13.82 0.69 3.08
N CYS A 122 12.65 0.12 3.37
CA CYS A 122 11.45 0.88 3.71
C CYS A 122 11.42 1.30 5.19
N ASN A 123 11.93 2.50 5.50
CA ASN A 123 11.82 3.09 6.84
C ASN A 123 10.97 4.37 6.82
N LEU A 124 9.67 4.23 7.15
CA LEU A 124 8.74 5.35 7.27
C LEU A 124 8.30 5.52 8.73
N GLU A 125 8.67 6.64 9.33
CA GLU A 125 8.19 7.02 10.66
C GLU A 125 7.01 8.01 10.53
N LEU A 126 5.85 7.59 11.03
CA LEU A 126 4.69 8.46 11.14
C LEU A 126 4.66 9.08 12.54
N ASN A 127 4.60 10.41 12.62
CA ASN A 127 4.49 11.16 13.88
C ASN A 127 3.07 11.07 14.49
N ILE A 128 2.56 9.86 14.68
CA ILE A 128 1.22 9.61 15.20
C ILE A 128 1.11 10.18 16.63
N GLY A 129 0.04 10.92 16.89
CA GLY A 129 -0.21 11.54 18.20
C GLY A 129 0.46 12.91 18.39
N LYS A 130 1.27 13.38 17.44
CA LYS A 130 1.78 14.75 17.46
C LYS A 130 0.69 15.72 17.01
N LEU A 131 0.34 16.65 17.87
CA LEU A 131 -0.61 17.71 17.54
C LEU A 131 0.10 18.76 16.68
N HIS A 132 -0.43 18.97 15.47
CA HIS A 132 0.00 20.03 14.57
C HIS A 132 -1.09 21.10 14.52
N PHE A 133 -1.03 22.06 15.44
CA PHE A 133 -1.97 23.16 15.46
C PHE A 133 -1.61 24.20 14.39
N PRO A 134 -2.60 24.77 13.69
CA PRO A 134 -2.37 25.95 12.86
C PRO A 134 -1.92 27.11 13.76
N ARG A 135 -0.99 27.92 13.25
CA ARG A 135 -0.55 29.12 13.96
C ARG A 135 -1.62 30.21 13.82
N TYR A 136 -1.96 30.86 14.93
CA TYR A 136 -2.82 32.03 14.94
C TYR A 136 -1.97 33.28 15.16
N ASP A 137 -2.16 34.31 14.34
CA ASP A 137 -1.42 35.56 14.49
C ASP A 137 -2.01 36.38 15.63
N VAL A 138 -1.25 36.51 16.71
CA VAL A 138 -1.62 37.34 17.86
C VAL A 138 -1.05 38.76 17.72
N PRO A 139 -1.71 39.78 18.31
CA PRO A 139 -1.20 41.14 18.32
C PRO A 139 0.22 41.23 18.88
N GLN A 140 0.96 42.24 18.45
CA GLN A 140 2.33 42.47 18.91
C GLN A 140 2.41 42.56 20.44
N GLY A 141 3.32 41.78 21.03
CA GLY A 141 3.51 41.71 22.49
C GLY A 141 2.62 40.70 23.21
N GLU A 142 1.70 40.03 22.51
CA GLU A 142 0.88 38.95 23.07
C GLU A 142 1.49 37.57 22.74
N THR A 143 1.10 36.56 23.54
CA THR A 143 1.31 35.13 23.29
C THR A 143 -0.02 34.48 22.94
N ASP A 144 -0.04 33.28 22.35
CA ASP A 144 -1.27 32.52 22.11
C ASP A 144 -2.12 32.39 23.38
N TYR A 145 -1.45 32.12 24.51
CA TYR A 145 -2.09 31.99 25.81
C TYR A 145 -2.67 33.32 26.32
N SER A 146 -1.90 34.41 26.28
CA SER A 146 -2.36 35.70 26.78
C SER A 146 -3.48 36.28 25.93
N TYR A 147 -3.39 36.13 24.60
CA TYR A 147 -4.44 36.58 23.69
C TYR A 147 -5.72 35.77 23.85
N LEU A 148 -5.63 34.44 23.93
CA LEU A 148 -6.78 33.57 24.19
C LEU A 148 -7.44 33.90 25.54
N SER A 149 -6.64 34.08 26.59
CA SER A 149 -7.13 34.44 27.92
C SER A 149 -7.88 35.78 27.89
N LYS A 150 -7.30 36.79 27.23
CA LYS A 150 -7.91 38.12 27.09
C LYS A 150 -9.26 38.07 26.36
N LEU A 151 -9.35 37.30 25.27
CA LEU A 151 -10.60 37.09 24.55
C LEU A 151 -11.64 36.37 25.41
N ALA A 152 -11.23 35.32 26.13
CA ALA A 152 -12.12 34.56 27.01
C ALA A 152 -12.69 35.43 28.13
N TYR A 153 -11.85 36.17 28.85
CA TYR A 153 -12.29 37.07 29.93
C TYR A 153 -13.19 38.20 29.42
N LYS A 154 -12.90 38.74 28.23
CA LYS A 154 -13.76 39.76 27.60
C LYS A 154 -15.18 39.24 27.38
N GLU A 155 -15.33 38.01 26.87
CA GLU A 155 -16.63 37.44 26.56
C GLU A 155 -17.37 36.84 27.76
N VAL A 156 -16.67 36.50 28.84
CA VAL A 156 -17.32 36.04 30.09
C VAL A 156 -18.31 37.07 30.61
N ILE A 157 -17.96 38.36 30.57
CA ILE A 157 -18.84 39.43 31.05
C ILE A 157 -20.09 39.54 30.17
N ASN A 158 -19.94 39.42 28.85
CA ASN A 158 -21.06 39.46 27.91
C ASN A 158 -22.00 38.27 28.08
N LYS A 159 -21.47 37.07 28.37
CA LYS A 159 -22.26 35.85 28.50
C LYS A 159 -22.89 35.66 29.88
N TYR A 160 -22.18 36.04 30.94
CA TYR A 160 -22.54 35.67 32.31
C TYR A 160 -22.75 36.88 33.24
N GLY A 161 -22.53 38.11 32.77
CA GLY A 161 -22.70 39.31 33.57
C GLY A 161 -21.49 39.59 34.46
N GLN A 162 -21.70 39.86 35.76
CA GLN A 162 -20.60 40.17 36.66
C GLN A 162 -19.85 38.92 37.14
N LEU A 163 -18.54 38.91 36.93
CA LEU A 163 -17.63 37.97 37.58
C LEU A 163 -17.59 38.27 39.08
N THR A 164 -18.13 37.36 39.89
CA THR A 164 -18.05 37.43 41.35
C THR A 164 -16.89 36.55 41.85
N ALA A 165 -16.14 37.02 42.84
CA ALA A 165 -14.91 36.38 43.31
C ALA A 165 -15.14 35.19 44.26
N ASN A 166 -16.37 34.71 44.41
CA ASN A 166 -16.69 33.64 45.35
C ASN A 166 -16.51 32.28 44.66
N ILE A 167 -15.41 31.62 44.99
CA ILE A 167 -15.24 30.16 44.87
C ILE A 167 -15.53 29.56 46.25
#